data_AF-A0A6S6UME0-F1
#
_entry.id   AF-A0A6S6UME0-F1
#
_cell.length_a   1.000
_cell.length_b   1.000
_cell.length_c   1.000
_cell.angle_alpha   90.00
_cell.angle_beta   90.00
_cell.angle_gamma   90.00
#
_symmetry.space_group_name_H-M   'P 1'
#
loop_
_entity.id
_entity.type
_entity.pdbx_description
1 polymer ?
#
loop_
_entity_poly.entity_id
_entity_poly.type
_entity_poly.pdbx_seq_one_letter_code
_entity_poly.pdbx_strand_id
1 'polypeptide(L)'
;MPYSDVTDRRWSSKTVRYIIHRIGPSTITSANRPTQDFVMSYRIASRDETVSVPAGTFEDCLLVEGEATLTMFADPLTGYQDVPIKTREWYAPGVGLVKLERSEVLDTRIYKGGSYLFELVEYL
;
A
#
# COMPACT_ATOMS: atom_id res chain seq x y z
N MET A 1 -29.97 12.78 -19.79
CA MET A 1 -30.25 11.98 -18.57
C MET A 1 -29.10 12.21 -17.61
N PRO A 2 -29.33 12.75 -16.40
CA PRO A 2 -28.23 13.00 -15.47
C PRO A 2 -27.75 11.66 -14.90
N TYR A 3 -26.46 11.38 -15.06
CA TYR A 3 -25.81 10.20 -14.51
C TYR A 3 -25.84 10.34 -12.98
N SER A 4 -26.61 9.47 -12.33
CA SER A 4 -26.71 9.40 -10.87
C SER A 4 -25.31 9.25 -10.26
N ASP A 5 -25.05 10.07 -9.25
CA ASP A 5 -23.96 10.02 -8.28
C ASP A 5 -23.43 8.58 -8.03
N VAL A 6 -22.27 8.24 -8.62
CA VAL A 6 -21.51 7.01 -8.29
C VAL A 6 -20.32 7.41 -7.41
N THR A 7 -20.62 8.18 -6.36
CA THR A 7 -19.69 8.63 -5.34
C THR A 7 -19.67 7.59 -4.22
N ASP A 8 -18.95 6.48 -4.45
CA ASP A 8 -18.32 5.59 -3.44
C ASP A 8 -18.03 4.19 -4.01
N ARG A 9 -17.17 4.10 -5.02
CA ARG A 9 -16.71 2.78 -5.49
C ARG A 9 -15.68 2.24 -4.53
N ARG A 10 -16.02 1.13 -3.87
CA ARG A 10 -15.13 0.34 -3.02
C ARG A 10 -14.94 -1.06 -3.57
N TRP A 11 -13.76 -1.62 -3.35
CA TRP A 11 -13.46 -3.02 -3.63
C TRP A 11 -12.46 -3.54 -2.62
N SER A 12 -12.21 -4.85 -2.66
CA SER A 12 -11.16 -5.46 -1.86
C SER A 12 -10.34 -6.41 -2.72
N SER A 13 -9.06 -6.56 -2.40
CA SER A 13 -8.17 -7.51 -3.05
C SER A 13 -7.26 -8.16 -2.02
N LYS A 14 -6.86 -9.41 -2.30
CA LYS A 14 -5.77 -10.04 -1.55
C LYS A 14 -4.45 -9.39 -1.94
N THR A 15 -3.57 -9.21 -0.96
CA THR A 15 -2.21 -8.71 -1.13
C THR A 15 -1.31 -9.35 -0.07
N VAL A 16 -0.02 -9.06 -0.15
CA VAL A 16 0.99 -9.48 0.83
C VAL A 16 1.75 -8.27 1.35
N ARG A 17 2.57 -8.48 2.38
CA ARG A 17 3.55 -7.47 2.82
C ARG A 17 4.67 -7.37 1.80
N TYR A 18 5.12 -6.15 1.51
CA TYR A 18 6.21 -5.92 0.55
C TYR A 18 7.50 -5.43 1.23
N ILE A 19 7.37 -4.71 2.34
CA ILE A 19 8.48 -3.94 2.94
C ILE A 19 8.92 -4.56 4.26
N ILE A 20 7.96 -5.09 5.02
CA ILE A 20 8.25 -5.70 6.33
C ILE A 20 9.18 -6.90 6.13
N HIS A 21 10.41 -6.73 6.57
CA HIS A 21 11.46 -7.73 6.50
C HIS A 21 12.05 -7.97 7.88
N ARG A 22 12.74 -9.11 7.99
CA ARG A 22 13.27 -9.62 9.24
C ARG A 22 14.70 -9.12 9.46
N ILE A 23 14.97 -8.58 10.64
CA ILE A 23 16.29 -8.10 11.09
C ILE A 23 16.83 -8.83 12.34
N GLY A 24 16.00 -9.62 13.04
CA GLY A 24 16.38 -10.30 14.28
C GLY A 24 17.16 -11.61 14.13
N PRO A 25 17.42 -12.37 15.21
CA PRO A 25 18.14 -13.67 15.21
C PRO A 25 17.28 -14.87 14.79
N SER A 26 17.87 -15.86 14.09
CA SER A 26 17.15 -16.94 13.36
C SER A 26 16.51 -17.99 14.25
N THR A 27 16.81 -17.93 15.55
CA THR A 27 16.29 -18.80 16.60
C THR A 27 14.81 -18.56 16.91
N ILE A 28 14.19 -17.52 16.36
CA ILE A 28 12.79 -17.19 16.60
C ILE A 28 11.92 -17.82 15.50
N THR A 29 11.37 -18.99 15.79
CA THR A 29 10.64 -19.85 14.84
C THR A 29 9.41 -19.18 14.19
N SER A 30 8.76 -18.23 14.88
CA SER A 30 7.64 -17.47 14.31
C SER A 30 8.06 -16.64 13.08
N ALA A 31 9.35 -16.34 12.94
CA ALA A 31 9.91 -15.62 11.80
C ALA A 31 10.13 -16.48 10.54
N ASN A 32 9.99 -17.81 10.66
CA ASN A 32 10.07 -18.75 9.54
C ASN A 32 8.71 -19.06 8.90
N ARG A 33 7.65 -18.34 9.30
CA ARG A 33 6.33 -18.51 8.69
C ARG A 33 6.32 -17.92 7.27
N PRO A 34 5.68 -18.59 6.30
CA PRO A 34 5.51 -18.04 4.96
C PRO A 34 4.77 -16.71 5.01
N THR A 35 4.99 -15.88 3.99
CA THR A 35 4.27 -14.62 3.84
C THR A 35 2.77 -14.87 3.85
N GLN A 36 2.06 -14.17 4.73
CA GLN A 36 0.62 -14.29 4.88
C GLN A 36 -0.08 -13.29 3.95
N ASP A 37 -1.02 -13.80 3.17
CA ASP A 37 -1.98 -12.97 2.44
C ASP A 37 -2.92 -12.27 3.42
N PHE A 38 -3.21 -10.99 3.15
CA PHE A 38 -4.26 -10.25 3.83
C PHE A 38 -5.13 -9.51 2.82
N VAL A 39 -6.32 -9.12 3.25
CA VAL A 39 -7.28 -8.40 2.40
C VAL A 39 -7.08 -6.90 2.60
N MET A 40 -6.88 -6.20 1.49
CA MET A 40 -6.82 -4.74 1.45
C MET A 40 -8.11 -4.20 0.86
N SER A 41 -8.67 -3.18 1.53
CA SER A 41 -9.88 -2.49 1.08
C SER A 41 -9.49 -1.20 0.39
N TYR A 42 -10.07 -0.96 -0.78
CA TYR A 42 -9.74 0.18 -1.63
C TYR A 42 -10.97 1.05 -1.88
N ARG A 43 -10.72 2.33 -2.11
CA ARG A 43 -11.73 3.32 -2.51
C ARG A 43 -11.15 4.33 -3.50
N ILE A 44 -12.01 4.87 -4.35
CA ILE A 44 -11.67 6.09 -5.10
C ILE A 44 -11.73 7.27 -4.12
N ALA A 45 -10.62 7.99 -3.95
CA ALA A 45 -10.54 9.15 -3.07
C ALA A 45 -10.64 10.49 -3.80
N SER A 46 -10.15 10.57 -5.03
CA SER A 46 -10.22 11.78 -5.88
C SER A 46 -10.16 11.40 -7.36
N ARG A 47 -10.62 12.28 -8.26
CA ARG A 47 -10.65 12.06 -9.73
C ARG A 47 -10.02 13.18 -10.54
N ASP A 48 -9.55 14.22 -9.87
CA ASP A 48 -9.10 15.50 -10.42
C ASP A 48 -7.73 15.88 -9.85
N GLU A 49 -6.95 14.89 -9.41
CA GLU A 49 -5.60 15.14 -8.92
C GLU A 49 -4.69 15.58 -10.07
N THR A 50 -3.81 16.55 -9.77
CA THR A 50 -2.66 16.87 -10.63
C THR A 50 -1.41 16.28 -10.00
N VAL A 51 -0.69 15.44 -10.74
CA VAL A 51 0.47 14.68 -10.24
C VAL A 51 1.70 14.98 -11.09
N SER A 52 2.75 15.47 -10.45
CA SER A 52 4.06 15.68 -11.08
C SER A 52 5.04 14.59 -10.64
N VAL A 53 5.63 13.93 -11.63
CA VAL A 53 6.65 12.87 -11.50
C VAL A 53 7.73 13.09 -12.56
N PRO A 54 8.85 12.34 -12.59
CA PRO A 54 9.91 12.58 -13.57
C PRO A 54 9.45 12.44 -15.04
N ALA A 55 8.44 11.62 -15.34
CA ALA A 55 7.85 11.50 -16.68
C ALA A 55 7.02 12.72 -17.12
N GLY A 56 6.77 13.69 -16.24
CA GLY A 56 5.99 14.89 -16.50
C GLY A 56 4.88 15.15 -15.49
N THR A 57 3.98 16.06 -15.86
CA THR A 57 2.79 16.41 -15.07
C THR A 57 1.55 15.84 -15.74
N PHE A 58 0.71 15.18 -14.94
CA PHE A 58 -0.54 14.57 -15.37
C PHE A 58 -1.70 15.23 -14.65
N GLU A 59 -2.74 15.60 -15.40
CA GLU A 59 -3.98 16.17 -14.89
C GLU A 59 -5.09 15.10 -14.88
N ASP A 60 -6.21 15.40 -14.22
CA ASP A 60 -7.38 14.49 -14.11
C ASP A 60 -7.04 13.08 -13.62
N CYS A 61 -6.06 12.97 -12.70
CA CYS A 61 -5.63 11.69 -12.16
C CYS A 61 -6.64 11.15 -11.14
N LEU A 62 -6.91 9.84 -11.25
CA LEU A 62 -7.66 9.08 -10.26
C LEU A 62 -6.74 8.74 -9.07
N LEU A 63 -7.07 9.24 -7.88
CA LEU A 63 -6.46 8.76 -6.63
C LEU A 63 -7.28 7.62 -6.05
N VAL A 64 -6.63 6.49 -5.84
CA VAL A 64 -7.14 5.34 -5.12
C VAL A 64 -6.39 5.22 -3.81
N GLU A 65 -7.13 5.06 -2.71
CA GLU A 65 -6.56 4.79 -1.39
C GLU A 65 -6.91 3.37 -0.95
N GLY A 66 -5.91 2.67 -0.45
CA GLY A 66 -6.06 1.33 0.11
C GLY A 66 -5.69 1.31 1.59
N GLU A 67 -6.46 0.56 2.38
CA GLU A 67 -6.21 0.33 3.80
C GLU A 67 -6.36 -1.15 4.16
N ALA A 68 -5.47 -1.63 5.01
CA ALA A 68 -5.56 -2.94 5.66
C ALA A 68 -4.89 -2.92 7.03
N THR A 69 -5.18 -3.95 7.83
CA THR A 69 -4.45 -4.23 9.05
C THR A 69 -3.86 -5.63 8.97
N LEU A 70 -2.54 -5.73 9.10
CA LEU A 70 -1.83 -7.00 9.18
C LEU A 70 -1.50 -7.31 10.65
N THR A 71 -2.16 -8.32 11.22
CA THR A 71 -1.82 -8.83 12.55
C THR A 71 -0.67 -9.84 12.44
N MET A 72 0.45 -9.57 13.09
CA MET A 72 1.60 -10.48 13.08
C MET A 72 2.30 -10.55 14.44
N PHE A 73 2.95 -11.69 14.71
CA PHE A 73 3.73 -11.85 15.93
C PHE A 73 5.05 -11.06 15.82
N ALA A 74 5.21 -10.03 16.65
CA ALA A 74 6.37 -9.16 16.68
C ALA A 74 7.57 -9.83 17.34
N ASP A 75 7.46 -10.21 18.62
CA ASP A 75 8.47 -10.96 19.39
C ASP A 75 7.87 -11.53 20.71
N PRO A 76 8.57 -12.41 21.46
CA PRO A 76 8.04 -13.00 22.70
C PRO A 76 7.74 -12.02 23.83
N LEU A 77 8.35 -10.82 23.84
CA LEU A 77 8.10 -9.81 24.85
C LEU A 77 6.87 -8.96 24.51
N THR A 78 6.73 -8.59 23.24
CA THR A 78 5.67 -7.70 22.74
C THR A 78 4.42 -8.45 22.29
N GLY A 79 4.55 -9.71 21.87
CA GLY A 79 3.42 -10.52 21.37
C GLY A 79 3.01 -10.16 19.94
N TYR A 80 1.71 -10.28 19.66
CA TYR A 80 1.14 -9.89 18.35
C TYR A 80 0.95 -8.38 18.26
N GLN A 81 1.18 -7.82 17.09
CA GLN A 81 0.93 -6.43 16.76
C GLN A 81 0.10 -6.31 15.49
N ASP A 82 -0.75 -5.28 15.47
CA ASP A 82 -1.50 -4.85 14.30
C ASP A 82 -0.68 -3.79 13.55
N VAL A 83 -0.35 -4.09 12.31
CA VAL A 83 0.43 -3.21 11.44
C VAL A 83 -0.52 -2.57 10.43
N PRO A 84 -0.75 -1.25 10.49
CA PRO A 84 -1.56 -0.56 9.49
C PRO A 84 -0.80 -0.53 8.16
N ILE A 85 -1.47 -0.98 7.11
CA ILE A 85 -0.97 -0.98 5.74
C ILE A 85 -1.77 0.05 4.96
N LYS A 86 -1.08 1.02 4.37
CA LYS A 86 -1.72 2.09 3.58
C LYS A 86 -1.10 2.17 2.19
N THR A 87 -1.94 2.33 1.16
CA THR A 87 -1.48 2.69 -0.19
C THR A 87 -2.21 3.91 -0.71
N ARG A 88 -1.50 4.70 -1.52
CA ARG A 88 -2.07 5.75 -2.36
C ARG A 88 -1.56 5.52 -3.78
N GLU A 89 -2.47 5.40 -4.72
CA GLU A 89 -2.19 5.06 -6.11
C GLU A 89 -2.82 6.11 -7.01
N TRP A 90 -2.02 6.71 -7.89
CA TRP A 90 -2.50 7.70 -8.84
C TRP A 90 -2.47 7.12 -10.25
N TYR A 91 -3.63 7.15 -10.90
CA TYR A 91 -3.79 6.66 -12.27
C TYR A 91 -4.15 7.82 -13.21
N ALA A 92 -3.30 8.10 -14.20
CA ALA A 92 -3.54 9.14 -15.19
C ALA A 92 -4.28 8.60 -16.42
N PRO A 93 -5.20 9.38 -17.03
CA PRO A 93 -5.87 9.01 -18.26
C PRO A 93 -4.89 8.70 -19.38
N GLY A 94 -5.09 7.58 -20.09
CA GLY A 94 -4.23 7.16 -21.20
C GLY A 94 -2.87 6.58 -20.80
N VAL A 95 -2.47 6.64 -19.52
CA VAL A 95 -1.15 6.18 -19.04
C VAL A 95 -1.28 5.04 -18.02
N GLY A 96 -2.23 5.11 -17.09
CA GLY A 96 -2.32 4.16 -15.98
C GLY A 96 -1.56 4.65 -14.75
N LEU A 97 -0.95 3.75 -13.99
CA LEU A 97 -0.32 4.08 -12.70
C LEU A 97 0.90 4.99 -12.89
N VAL A 98 0.81 6.24 -12.42
CA VAL A 98 1.89 7.23 -12.52
C VAL A 98 2.66 7.42 -11.22
N LYS A 99 2.01 7.16 -10.07
CA LYS A 99 2.62 7.26 -8.75
C LYS A 99 2.01 6.23 -7.79
N LEU A 100 2.83 5.63 -6.94
CA LEU A 100 2.40 4.74 -5.87
C LEU A 100 3.18 5.06 -4.59
N GLU A 101 2.45 5.33 -3.51
CA GLU A 101 2.99 5.39 -2.16
C GLU A 101 2.45 4.20 -1.38
N ARG A 102 3.33 3.49 -0.66
CA ARG A 102 2.93 2.43 0.27
C ARG A 102 3.64 2.58 1.60
N SER A 103 2.90 2.36 2.68
CA SER A 103 3.39 2.40 4.05
C SER A 103 3.03 1.11 4.79
N GLU A 104 4.04 0.47 5.36
CA GLU A 104 3.97 -0.72 6.22
C GLU A 104 4.86 -0.47 7.44
N VAL A 105 4.55 0.53 8.26
CA VAL A 105 5.43 0.96 9.37
C VAL A 105 5.43 -0.07 10.49
N LEU A 106 6.60 -0.63 10.78
CA LEU A 106 6.81 -1.54 11.91
C LEU A 106 8.23 -1.35 12.42
N ASP A 107 8.39 -1.20 13.74
CA ASP A 107 9.69 -1.11 14.37
C ASP A 107 9.77 -2.02 15.60
N THR A 108 10.44 -3.16 15.43
CA THR A 108 10.61 -4.17 16.48
C THR A 108 12.04 -4.72 16.45
N ARG A 109 12.40 -5.54 17.44
CA ARG A 109 13.71 -6.22 17.45
C ARG A 109 13.85 -7.28 16.36
N ILE A 110 12.74 -7.76 15.80
CA ILE A 110 12.72 -8.87 14.84
C ILE A 110 12.41 -8.39 13.43
N TYR A 111 11.57 -7.38 13.28
CA TYR A 111 11.09 -6.88 12.01
C TYR A 111 11.27 -5.37 11.89
N LYS A 112 11.60 -4.94 10.68
CA LYS A 112 11.55 -3.55 10.25
C LYS A 112 10.62 -3.45 9.05
N GLY A 113 9.68 -2.53 9.16
CA GLY A 113 8.85 -2.06 8.08
C GLY A 113 9.35 -0.71 7.56
N GLY A 114 8.52 -0.03 6.78
CA GLY A 114 8.89 1.25 6.21
C GLY A 114 7.87 1.71 5.17
N SER A 115 8.32 2.56 4.27
CA SER A 115 7.54 3.01 3.12
C SER A 115 8.37 2.95 1.85
N TYR A 116 7.69 2.86 0.71
CA TYR A 116 8.31 3.12 -0.58
C TYR A 116 7.42 4.03 -1.43
N LEU A 117 8.09 4.68 -2.38
CA LEU A 117 7.51 5.54 -3.39
C LEU A 117 7.97 5.02 -4.76
N PHE A 118 7.03 4.78 -5.66
CA PHE A 118 7.29 4.62 -7.08
C PHE A 118 6.72 5.80 -7.85
N GLU A 119 7.50 6.30 -8.79
CA GLU A 119 7.14 7.39 -9.68
C GLU A 119 7.46 6.96 -11.11
N LEU A 120 6.56 7.27 -12.03
CA LEU A 120 6.78 7.01 -13.44
C LEU A 120 7.93 7.88 -13.93
N VAL A 121 8.96 7.22 -14.47
CA VAL A 121 10.17 7.89 -14.98
C VAL A 121 10.05 8.22 -16.46
N GLU A 122 9.45 7.31 -17.24
CA GLU A 122 9.26 7.44 -18.68
C GLU A 122 8.12 6.50 -19.14
N TYR A 123 7.42 6.85 -20.22
CA TYR A 123 6.43 6.00 -20.90
C TYR A 123 6.37 6.35 -22.40
N LEU A 124 5.91 5.40 -23.22
CA LEU A 124 5.88 5.50 -24.68
C LEU A 124 4.56 6.07 -25.22
#